data_AF-A0A484F5M7-F1
#
_entry.id   AF-A0A484F5M7-F1
#
_cell.length_a   1.000
_cell.length_b   1.000
_cell.length_c   1.000
_cell.angle_alpha   90.00
_cell.angle_beta   90.00
_cell.angle_gamma   90.00
#
_symmetry.space_group_name_H-M   'P 1'
#
loop_
_entity.id
_entity.type
_entity.pdbx_description
1 polymer ?
#
loop_
_entity_poly.entity_id
_entity_poly.type
_entity_poly.pdbx_seq_one_letter_code
_entity_poly.pdbx_strand_id
1 'polypeptide(L)'
;MAANYCSNCGEPLKEYAIVCSNCGKPIPGRSEVHETGREETRKESGTHSEEKVHAEHVYTNSKQRNVDQSKNTFFALILSFFIPGLGQVYNGRFWKGVGFMIAVPLGTLLLLIPGIIIWAWGMYDAYTESDRINKGELPYKEPTVWEIIGFLLLPILVGLLFVLLSFIFFMIIAIPLALI
;
A
#
# COMPACT_ATOMS: atom_id res chain seq x y z
N MET A 1 5.01 6.27 36.99
CA MET A 1 5.23 6.40 35.52
C MET A 1 5.54 7.86 35.25
N ALA A 2 6.78 8.20 34.88
CA ALA A 2 7.14 9.58 34.58
C ALA A 2 6.64 9.93 33.16
N ALA A 3 5.62 10.79 33.07
CA ALA A 3 5.18 11.29 31.77
C ALA A 3 6.24 12.30 31.27
N ASN A 4 6.93 11.94 30.19
CA ASN A 4 7.82 12.86 29.49
C ASN A 4 6.98 13.72 28.53
N TYR A 5 7.23 15.03 28.48
CA TYR A 5 6.50 15.97 27.61
C TYR A 5 7.42 16.49 26.50
N CYS A 6 6.84 16.86 25.36
CA CYS A 6 7.58 17.45 24.25
C CYS A 6 8.13 18.83 24.65
N SER A 7 9.44 19.01 24.52
CA SER A 7 10.13 20.28 24.83
C SER A 7 9.73 21.46 23.93
N ASN A 8 9.03 21.20 22.82
CA ASN A 8 8.63 22.24 21.87
C ASN A 8 7.15 22.64 21.97
N CYS A 9 6.24 21.70 22.24
CA CYS A 9 4.79 21.97 22.22
C CYS A 9 4.04 21.51 23.46
N GLY A 10 4.70 20.83 24.41
CA GLY A 10 4.08 20.39 25.65
C GLY A 10 3.21 19.13 25.55
N GLU A 11 3.09 18.50 24.38
CA GLU A 11 2.33 17.25 24.22
C GLU A 11 2.98 16.10 25.03
N PRO A 12 2.21 15.26 25.76
CA PRO A 12 2.73 14.07 26.40
C PRO A 12 3.32 13.09 25.37
N LEU A 13 4.55 12.64 25.61
CA LEU A 13 5.29 11.75 24.73
C LEU A 13 5.06 10.30 25.14
N LYS A 14 4.78 9.45 24.14
CA LYS A 14 4.86 7.99 24.32
C LYS A 14 6.30 7.58 24.61
N GLU A 15 6.52 6.53 25.40
CA GLU A 15 7.86 6.03 25.79
C GLU A 15 8.77 5.79 24.57
N TYR A 16 8.22 5.22 23.50
CA TYR A 16 8.90 4.88 22.25
C TYR A 16 8.83 5.97 21.18
N ALA A 17 8.23 7.13 21.46
CA ALA A 17 8.13 8.18 20.45
C ALA A 17 9.52 8.74 20.10
N ILE A 18 9.86 8.72 18.81
CA ILE A 18 11.09 9.29 18.23
C ILE A 18 10.82 10.71 17.70
N VAL A 19 9.60 10.96 17.24
CA VAL A 19 9.12 12.25 16.73
C VAL A 19 7.84 12.63 17.47
N CYS A 20 7.69 13.90 17.81
CA CYS A 20 6.47 14.41 18.45
C CYS A 20 5.28 14.38 17.48
N SER A 21 4.18 13.75 17.89
CA SER A 21 2.95 13.63 17.10
C SER A 21 2.18 14.95 16.91
N ASN A 22 2.43 15.96 17.74
CA ASN A 22 1.73 17.25 17.65
C ASN A 22 2.55 18.29 16.85
N CYS A 23 3.84 18.47 17.15
CA CYS A 23 4.67 19.50 16.50
C CYS A 23 5.70 18.99 15.48
N GLY A 24 5.85 17.68 15.32
CA GLY A 24 6.75 17.07 14.32
C GLY A 24 8.25 17.19 14.63
N LYS A 25 8.67 17.76 15.77
CA LYS A 25 10.09 17.83 16.14
C LYS A 25 10.61 16.48 16.66
N PRO A 26 11.84 16.07 16.32
CA PRO A 26 12.46 14.86 16.86
C PRO A 26 12.74 15.03 18.36
N ILE A 27 12.64 13.92 19.10
CA ILE A 27 12.86 13.90 20.54
C ILE A 27 14.34 13.60 20.80
N PRO A 28 15.10 14.54 21.38
CA PRO A 28 16.54 14.34 21.61
C PRO A 28 16.77 13.16 22.56
N GLY A 29 17.68 12.26 22.18
CA GLY A 29 18.09 11.10 22.98
C GLY A 29 17.31 9.81 22.76
N ARG A 30 16.35 9.77 21.81
CA ARG A 30 15.61 8.55 21.43
C ARG A 30 15.89 8.19 19.97
N SER A 31 16.86 7.31 19.76
CA SER A 31 17.22 6.73 18.47
C SER A 31 17.10 5.21 18.53
N GLU A 32 16.50 4.58 17.53
CA GLU A 32 16.37 3.12 17.46
C GLU A 32 17.76 2.46 17.47
N VAL A 33 18.09 1.83 18.60
CA VAL A 33 19.14 0.81 18.66
C VAL A 33 18.55 -0.43 17.99
N HIS A 34 18.76 -0.55 16.68
CA HIS A 34 18.46 -1.78 15.96
C HIS A 34 19.69 -2.69 16.03
N GLU A 35 19.74 -3.53 17.07
CA GLU A 35 20.64 -4.68 17.14
C GLU A 35 20.24 -5.69 16.06
N THR A 36 21.05 -5.84 15.02
CA THR A 36 21.01 -7.03 14.17
C THR A 36 22.42 -7.59 14.08
N GLY A 37 22.57 -8.80 14.60
CA GLY A 37 23.84 -9.47 14.77
C GLY A 37 24.50 -9.94 13.47
N ARG A 38 25.84 -9.93 13.55
CA ARG A 38 26.77 -11.00 13.18
C ARG A 38 26.70 -11.54 11.74
N GLU A 39 27.56 -11.00 10.89
CA GLU A 39 28.37 -11.79 9.96
C GLU A 39 29.85 -11.44 10.16
N GLU A 40 30.57 -12.40 10.75
CA GLU A 40 32.01 -12.37 11.00
C GLU A 40 32.75 -12.51 9.66
N THR A 41 33.37 -11.42 9.18
CA THR A 41 34.49 -11.53 8.26
C THR A 41 35.77 -11.12 8.98
N ARG A 42 36.55 -12.15 9.30
CA ARG A 42 37.92 -12.14 9.82
C ARG A 42 38.81 -11.08 9.13
N LYS A 43 39.40 -10.17 9.92
CA LYS A 43 40.84 -9.77 9.87
C LYS A 43 41.21 -8.77 10.97
N GLU A 44 42.02 -9.29 11.89
CA GLU A 44 43.16 -8.71 12.62
C GLU A 44 43.30 -7.19 12.81
N SER A 45 43.39 -6.84 14.11
CA SER A 45 44.49 -6.11 14.75
C SER A 45 44.69 -4.63 14.44
N GLY A 46 44.66 -3.80 15.49
CA GLY A 46 45.24 -2.46 15.42
C GLY A 46 44.70 -1.46 16.44
N THR A 47 45.51 -1.22 17.46
CA THR A 47 45.46 -0.18 18.48
C THR A 47 45.42 1.27 17.97
N HIS A 48 44.83 2.14 18.82
CA HIS A 48 45.16 3.55 19.07
C HIS A 48 44.61 4.69 18.19
N SER A 49 44.04 5.66 18.93
CA SER A 49 44.06 7.13 18.78
C SER A 49 43.17 7.83 17.75
N GLU A 50 42.46 8.81 18.32
CA GLU A 50 41.79 9.99 17.78
C GLU A 50 42.48 10.59 16.54
N GLU A 51 41.73 10.89 15.46
CA GLU A 51 41.74 12.19 14.75
C GLU A 51 40.73 12.23 13.58
N LYS A 52 40.22 13.44 13.35
CA LYS A 52 39.20 13.92 12.40
C LYS A 52 39.49 13.59 10.93
N VAL A 53 38.51 13.08 10.18
CA VAL A 53 38.40 13.33 8.72
C VAL A 53 36.92 13.33 8.30
N HIS A 54 36.56 14.36 7.55
CA HIS A 54 35.26 14.69 6.96
C HIS A 54 34.50 13.49 6.38
N ALA A 55 33.34 13.15 6.98
CA ALA A 55 32.33 12.31 6.34
C ALA A 55 31.41 13.19 5.49
N GLU A 56 31.91 13.45 4.28
CA GLU A 56 31.16 14.00 3.15
C GLU A 56 30.47 12.84 2.40
N HIS A 57 29.18 13.03 2.08
CA HIS A 57 28.30 12.22 1.21
C HIS A 57 27.90 10.83 1.74
N VAL A 58 26.62 10.48 1.90
CA VAL A 58 25.48 10.69 1.00
C VAL A 58 24.22 10.97 1.81
N TYR A 59 23.71 12.19 1.70
CA TYR A 59 22.31 12.49 2.00
C TYR A 59 21.44 11.65 1.06
N THR A 60 20.77 10.61 1.57
CA THR A 60 19.58 10.07 0.89
C THR A 60 18.40 11.00 1.14
N ASN A 61 18.51 12.22 0.62
CA ASN A 61 17.35 13.05 0.39
C ASN A 61 16.82 12.72 -1.01
N SER A 62 15.87 11.79 -1.09
CA SER A 62 14.86 11.86 -2.16
C SER A 62 13.53 11.29 -1.68
N LYS A 63 12.73 12.20 -1.12
CA LYS A 63 11.27 12.18 -1.28
C LYS A 63 10.47 11.16 -0.46
N GLN A 64 10.85 10.89 0.79
CA GLN A 64 9.81 10.55 1.77
C GLN A 64 9.14 11.87 2.18
N ARG A 65 8.32 12.41 1.26
CA ARG A 65 7.41 13.47 1.62
C ARG A 65 6.55 12.89 2.73
N ASN A 66 6.80 13.32 3.96
CA ASN A 66 5.80 13.44 5.01
C ASN A 66 4.70 14.37 4.48
N VAL A 67 3.98 13.93 3.45
CA VAL A 67 2.64 14.43 3.26
C VAL A 67 1.83 13.54 4.18
N ASP A 68 1.51 14.10 5.34
CA ASP A 68 0.30 13.77 6.07
C ASP A 68 -0.89 13.96 5.10
N GLN A 69 -1.03 13.05 4.14
CA GLN A 69 -2.25 12.85 3.38
C GLN A 69 -2.98 11.78 4.15
N SER A 70 -3.65 12.18 5.22
CA SER A 70 -4.76 11.41 5.74
C SER A 70 -5.67 11.06 4.55
N LYS A 71 -5.57 9.81 4.09
CA LYS A 71 -6.38 9.25 3.03
C LYS A 71 -7.77 9.06 3.59
N ASN A 72 -8.78 9.48 2.85
CA ASN A 72 -10.14 9.13 3.23
C ASN A 72 -10.36 7.61 2.99
N THR A 73 -10.42 6.85 4.07
CA THR A 73 -10.57 5.39 4.07
C THR A 73 -11.89 4.94 3.45
N PHE A 74 -12.94 5.70 3.70
CA PHE A 74 -14.26 5.44 3.11
C PHE A 74 -14.26 5.70 1.59
N PHE A 75 -13.50 6.70 1.14
CA PHE A 75 -13.33 6.96 -0.29
C PHE A 75 -12.62 5.79 -1.00
N ALA A 76 -11.59 5.19 -0.39
CA ALA A 76 -10.93 3.99 -0.92
C ALA A 76 -11.91 2.81 -1.08
N LEU A 77 -12.82 2.64 -0.13
CA LEU A 77 -13.87 1.62 -0.19
C LEU A 77 -14.84 1.87 -1.35
N ILE A 78 -15.38 3.10 -1.47
CA ILE A 78 -16.32 3.45 -2.55
C ILE A 78 -15.69 3.26 -3.92
N LEU A 79 -14.43 3.65 -4.08
CA LEU A 79 -13.69 3.45 -5.33
C LEU A 79 -13.68 1.95 -5.71
N SER A 80 -13.35 1.07 -4.76
CA SER A 80 -13.35 -0.38 -4.98
C SER A 80 -14.75 -0.97 -5.21
N PHE A 81 -15.80 -0.36 -4.67
CA PHE A 81 -17.18 -0.76 -4.93
C PHE A 81 -17.53 -0.59 -6.41
N PHE A 82 -17.30 0.59 -6.98
CA PHE A 82 -17.64 0.85 -8.39
C PHE A 82 -16.70 0.17 -9.37
N ILE A 83 -15.41 0.13 -9.05
CA ILE A 83 -14.39 -0.45 -9.92
C ILE A 83 -13.49 -1.35 -9.06
N PRO A 84 -13.56 -2.69 -9.21
CA PRO A 84 -12.74 -3.62 -8.45
C PRO A 84 -11.26 -3.26 -8.51
N GLY A 85 -10.63 -3.12 -7.33
CA GLY A 85 -9.20 -2.79 -7.22
C GLY A 85 -8.85 -1.30 -7.33
N LEU A 86 -9.80 -0.40 -7.62
CA LEU A 86 -9.50 1.03 -7.74
C LEU A 86 -9.07 1.67 -6.41
N GLY A 87 -9.64 1.24 -5.28
CA GLY A 87 -9.21 1.68 -3.95
C GLY A 87 -7.75 1.29 -3.65
N GLN A 88 -7.26 0.17 -4.18
CA GLN A 88 -5.85 -0.23 -4.05
C GLN A 88 -4.94 0.69 -4.87
N VAL A 89 -5.35 1.08 -6.08
CA VAL A 89 -4.60 2.05 -6.89
C VAL A 89 -4.55 3.41 -6.19
N TYR A 90 -5.65 3.84 -5.58
CA TYR A 90 -5.69 5.06 -4.74
C TYR A 90 -4.74 4.99 -3.53
N ASN A 91 -4.58 3.81 -2.95
CA ASN A 91 -3.62 3.52 -1.88
C ASN A 91 -2.17 3.34 -2.37
N GLY A 92 -1.90 3.48 -3.67
CA GLY A 92 -0.56 3.31 -4.24
C GLY A 92 -0.15 1.84 -4.45
N ARG A 93 -1.10 0.91 -4.32
CA ARG A 93 -0.90 -0.55 -4.49
C ARG A 93 -1.39 -1.00 -5.87
N PHE A 94 -0.77 -0.48 -6.93
CA PHE A 94 -1.18 -0.72 -8.32
C PHE A 94 -1.40 -2.21 -8.65
N TRP A 95 -0.41 -3.06 -8.38
CA TRP A 95 -0.50 -4.50 -8.71
C TRP A 95 -1.57 -5.26 -7.93
N LYS A 96 -1.85 -4.87 -6.66
CA LYS A 96 -3.01 -5.41 -5.92
C LYS A 96 -4.31 -5.01 -6.63
N GLY A 97 -4.41 -3.76 -7.06
CA GLY A 97 -5.56 -3.27 -7.82
C GLY A 97 -5.80 -4.05 -9.10
N VAL A 98 -4.74 -4.26 -9.91
CA VAL A 98 -4.81 -5.08 -11.13
C VAL A 98 -5.26 -6.51 -10.82
N GLY A 99 -4.74 -7.10 -9.74
CA GLY A 99 -5.16 -8.43 -9.27
C GLY A 99 -6.66 -8.53 -9.02
N PHE A 100 -7.24 -7.58 -8.27
CA PHE A 100 -8.68 -7.54 -8.03
C PHE A 100 -9.50 -7.26 -9.29
N MET A 101 -9.01 -6.39 -10.18
CA MET A 101 -9.64 -6.07 -11.47
C MET A 101 -9.81 -7.32 -12.36
N ILE A 102 -8.88 -8.27 -12.29
CA ILE A 102 -8.94 -9.52 -13.06
C ILE A 102 -9.69 -10.62 -12.28
N ALA A 103 -9.41 -10.75 -10.99
CA ALA A 103 -9.95 -11.82 -10.16
C ALA A 103 -11.47 -11.73 -9.97
N VAL A 104 -12.04 -10.53 -9.86
CA VAL A 104 -13.50 -10.36 -9.70
C VAL A 104 -14.27 -10.82 -10.95
N PRO A 105 -13.99 -10.32 -12.17
CA PRO A 105 -14.63 -10.80 -13.38
C PRO A 105 -14.47 -12.29 -13.61
N LEU A 106 -13.24 -12.83 -13.46
CA LEU A 106 -13.00 -14.27 -13.60
C LEU A 106 -13.78 -15.10 -12.58
N GLY A 107 -13.77 -14.66 -11.32
CA GLY A 107 -14.55 -15.27 -10.24
C GLY A 107 -16.03 -15.31 -10.62
N THR A 108 -16.62 -14.15 -10.97
CA THR A 108 -18.04 -14.07 -11.34
C THR A 108 -18.41 -14.83 -12.60
N LEU A 109 -17.52 -14.90 -13.60
CA LEU A 109 -17.74 -15.62 -14.85
C LEU A 109 -17.79 -17.13 -14.62
N LEU A 110 -16.90 -17.64 -13.77
CA LEU A 110 -16.82 -19.06 -13.45
C LEU A 110 -17.95 -19.47 -12.50
N LEU A 111 -18.13 -18.71 -11.41
CA LEU A 111 -19.16 -18.91 -10.39
C LEU A 111 -19.53 -17.56 -9.72
N LEU A 112 -20.81 -17.20 -9.77
CA LEU A 112 -21.27 -15.91 -9.23
C LEU A 112 -20.85 -15.66 -7.77
N ILE A 113 -21.04 -16.65 -6.88
CA ILE A 113 -20.81 -16.49 -5.44
C ILE A 113 -19.32 -16.22 -5.10
N PRO A 114 -18.34 -17.02 -5.56
CA PRO A 114 -16.92 -16.71 -5.38
C PRO A 114 -16.51 -15.33 -5.88
N GLY A 115 -17.05 -14.88 -7.01
CA GLY A 115 -16.77 -13.54 -7.54
C GLY A 115 -17.21 -12.41 -6.59
N ILE A 116 -18.41 -12.54 -6.02
CA ILE A 116 -18.92 -11.57 -5.02
C ILE A 116 -18.07 -11.59 -3.74
N ILE A 117 -17.61 -12.76 -3.29
CA ILE A 117 -16.72 -12.87 -2.12
C ILE A 117 -15.40 -12.14 -2.37
N ILE A 118 -14.76 -12.37 -3.52
CA ILE A 118 -13.50 -11.69 -3.89
C ILE A 118 -13.70 -10.17 -3.97
N TRP A 119 -14.83 -9.72 -4.51
CA TRP A 119 -15.15 -8.29 -4.61
C TRP A 119 -15.34 -7.65 -3.23
N ALA A 120 -16.11 -8.28 -2.34
CA ALA A 120 -16.27 -7.82 -0.97
C ALA A 120 -14.94 -7.79 -0.21
N TRP A 121 -14.11 -8.82 -0.38
CA TRP A 121 -12.77 -8.85 0.19
C TRP A 121 -11.89 -7.71 -0.32
N GLY A 122 -11.94 -7.41 -1.63
CA GLY A 122 -11.18 -6.30 -2.22
C GLY A 122 -11.59 -4.92 -1.69
N MET A 123 -12.88 -4.71 -1.38
CA MET A 123 -13.35 -3.49 -0.71
C MET A 123 -12.79 -3.38 0.71
N TYR A 124 -12.85 -4.46 1.49
CA TYR A 124 -12.31 -4.51 2.84
C TYR A 124 -10.78 -4.32 2.87
N ASP A 125 -10.05 -4.97 1.95
CA ASP A 125 -8.59 -4.80 1.82
C ASP A 125 -8.24 -3.35 1.49
N ALA A 126 -9.00 -2.68 0.60
CA ALA A 126 -8.74 -1.28 0.26
C ALA A 126 -9.00 -0.32 1.42
N TYR A 127 -10.07 -0.57 2.19
CA TYR A 127 -10.36 0.16 3.41
C TYR A 127 -9.21 0.00 4.41
N THR A 128 -8.88 -1.24 4.78
CA THR A 128 -7.86 -1.52 5.81
C THR A 128 -6.48 -1.02 5.40
N GLU A 129 -6.07 -1.17 4.14
CA GLU A 129 -4.77 -0.68 3.68
C GLU A 129 -4.67 0.86 3.81
N SER A 130 -5.74 1.60 3.49
CA SER A 130 -5.74 3.06 3.62
C SER A 130 -5.70 3.52 5.10
N ASP A 131 -6.37 2.81 6.00
CA ASP A 131 -6.30 3.05 7.45
C ASP A 131 -4.88 2.79 7.98
N ARG A 132 -4.24 1.72 7.53
CA ARG A 132 -2.84 1.40 7.88
C ARG A 132 -1.84 2.42 7.32
N ILE A 133 -2.08 2.95 6.11
CA ILE A 133 -1.31 4.07 5.55
C ILE A 133 -1.47 5.32 6.42
N ASN A 134 -2.70 5.65 6.85
CA ASN A 134 -2.97 6.80 7.73
C ASN A 134 -2.27 6.66 9.09
N LYS A 135 -2.13 5.42 9.60
CA LYS A 135 -1.41 5.11 10.83
C LYS A 135 0.11 5.10 10.68
N GLY A 136 0.64 5.25 9.46
CA GLY A 136 2.08 5.18 9.18
C GLY A 136 2.66 3.76 9.21
N GLU A 137 1.82 2.72 9.21
CA GLU A 137 2.27 1.32 9.24
C GLU A 137 2.77 0.84 7.87
N LEU A 138 2.39 1.52 6.79
CA LEU A 138 2.68 1.11 5.42
C LEU A 138 3.28 2.27 4.61
N PRO A 139 4.34 2.01 3.82
CA PRO A 139 4.89 3.02 2.93
C PRO A 139 3.93 3.29 1.78
N TYR A 140 3.65 4.57 1.53
CA TYR A 140 2.86 5.02 0.39
C TYR A 140 3.77 5.33 -0.81
N LYS A 141 3.48 4.70 -1.95
CA LYS A 141 4.07 5.04 -3.26
C LYS A 141 2.99 5.71 -4.09
N GLU A 142 3.23 6.94 -4.52
CA GLU A 142 2.28 7.62 -5.41
C GLU A 142 2.15 6.86 -6.75
N PRO A 143 0.92 6.54 -7.18
CA PRO A 143 0.72 5.94 -8.48
C PRO A 143 1.08 6.95 -9.57
N THR A 144 1.84 6.50 -10.55
CA THR A 144 2.21 7.31 -11.71
C THR A 144 0.98 7.55 -12.59
N VAL A 145 0.99 8.64 -13.35
CA VAL A 145 -0.09 8.97 -14.30
C VAL A 145 -0.34 7.82 -15.29
N TRP A 146 0.72 7.16 -15.73
CA TRP A 146 0.62 6.00 -16.63
C TRP A 146 -0.02 4.78 -15.98
N GLU A 147 0.28 4.50 -14.71
CA GLU A 147 -0.40 3.44 -13.95
C GLU A 147 -1.90 3.75 -13.81
N ILE A 148 -2.27 5.00 -13.54
CA ILE A 148 -3.68 5.41 -13.46
C ILE A 148 -4.38 5.26 -14.81
N ILE A 149 -3.80 5.80 -15.89
CA ILE A 149 -4.37 5.70 -17.25
C ILE A 149 -4.50 4.24 -17.66
N GLY A 150 -3.44 3.45 -17.46
CA GLY A 150 -3.45 2.01 -17.76
C GLY A 150 -4.53 1.27 -16.97
N PHE A 151 -4.69 1.58 -15.69
CA PHE A 151 -5.74 1.00 -14.86
C PHE A 151 -7.14 1.41 -15.30
N LEU A 152 -7.34 2.63 -15.81
CA LEU A 152 -8.65 3.09 -16.30
C LEU A 152 -9.03 2.48 -17.66
N LEU A 153 -8.05 2.14 -18.50
CA LEU A 153 -8.28 1.45 -19.77
C LEU A 153 -8.51 -0.06 -19.58
N LEU A 154 -7.86 -0.66 -18.58
CA LEU A 154 -7.97 -2.08 -18.27
C LEU A 154 -9.43 -2.60 -18.08
N PRO A 155 -10.34 -1.96 -17.31
CA PRO A 155 -11.71 -2.43 -17.14
C PRO A 155 -12.51 -2.42 -18.45
N ILE A 156 -12.20 -1.51 -19.39
CA ILE A 156 -12.84 -1.49 -20.70
C ILE A 156 -12.45 -2.75 -21.47
N LEU A 157 -11.15 -3.07 -21.52
CA LEU A 157 -10.64 -4.26 -22.18
C LEU A 157 -11.19 -5.55 -21.54
N VAL A 158 -11.10 -5.66 -20.21
CA VAL A 158 -11.57 -6.83 -19.45
C VAL A 158 -13.09 -6.98 -19.57
N GLY A 159 -13.84 -5.87 -19.54
CA GLY A 159 -15.30 -5.86 -19.71
C GLY A 159 -15.73 -6.33 -21.11
N LEU A 160 -15.06 -5.85 -22.17
CA LEU A 160 -15.30 -6.32 -23.54
C LEU A 160 -15.03 -7.81 -23.68
N LEU A 161 -13.91 -8.29 -23.12
CA LEU A 161 -13.60 -9.72 -23.11
C LEU A 161 -14.65 -10.52 -22.33
N PHE A 162 -15.09 -10.03 -21.16
CA PHE A 162 -16.10 -10.68 -20.34
C PHE A 162 -17.45 -10.81 -21.08
N VAL A 163 -17.90 -9.75 -21.74
CA VAL A 163 -19.13 -9.76 -22.55
C VAL A 163 -19.01 -10.74 -23.71
N LEU A 164 -17.87 -10.73 -24.42
CA LEU A 164 -17.60 -11.68 -25.50
C LEU A 164 -17.64 -13.14 -25.01
N LEU A 165 -16.96 -13.44 -23.90
CA LEU A 165 -16.93 -14.80 -23.33
C LEU A 165 -18.31 -15.24 -22.86
N SER A 166 -19.08 -14.34 -22.24
CA SER A 166 -20.45 -14.60 -21.81
C SER A 166 -21.38 -14.87 -22.99
N PHE A 167 -21.22 -14.14 -24.10
CA PHE A 167 -21.97 -14.38 -25.34
C PHE A 167 -21.62 -15.74 -25.96
N ILE A 168 -20.31 -16.08 -26.04
CA ILE A 168 -19.86 -17.38 -26.54
C ILE A 168 -20.45 -18.51 -25.68
N PHE A 169 -20.36 -18.38 -24.36
CA PHE A 169 -20.93 -19.35 -23.41
C PHE A 169 -22.44 -19.53 -23.62
N PHE A 170 -23.18 -18.43 -23.78
CA PHE A 170 -24.61 -18.47 -24.09
C PHE A 170 -24.89 -19.20 -25.41
N MET A 171 -24.15 -18.90 -26.48
CA MET A 171 -24.32 -19.55 -27.78
C MET A 171 -24.06 -21.07 -27.70
N ILE A 172 -23.03 -21.48 -26.97
CA ILE A 172 -22.70 -22.90 -26.76
C ILE A 172 -23.85 -23.65 -26.07
N ILE A 173 -24.56 -23.00 -25.15
CA ILE A 173 -25.69 -23.62 -24.42
C ILE A 173 -26.99 -23.55 -25.22
N ALA A 174 -27.26 -22.42 -25.88
CA ALA A 174 -28.52 -22.17 -26.56
C ALA A 174 -28.65 -22.92 -27.90
N ILE A 175 -27.56 -23.06 -28.67
CA ILE A 175 -27.59 -23.73 -29.98
C ILE A 175 -28.03 -25.20 -29.87
N PRO A 176 -27.46 -26.04 -28.98
CA PRO A 176 -27.90 -27.42 -28.82
C PRO A 176 -29.35 -27.53 -28.38
N LEU A 177 -29.82 -26.62 -27.51
CA LEU A 177 -31.21 -26.61 -27.04
C LEU A 177 -32.20 -26.28 -28.17
N ALA A 178 -31.80 -25.47 -29.14
CA ALA A 178 -32.64 -25.11 -30.29
C ALA A 178 -32.74 -26.23 -31.36
N LEU A 179 -31.90 -27.26 -31.28
CA LEU A 179 -31.84 -28.37 -32.24
C LEU A 179 -32.51 -29.67 -31.73
N ILE A 180 -32.99 -29.67 -30.48
CA ILE A 180 -33.70 -30.79 -29.84
C ILE A 180 -35.19 -30.45 -29.80
#